data_AF-A0A553RLG5-F1
#
_entry.id   AF-A0A553RLG5-F1
#
_cell.length_a   1.000
_cell.length_b   1.000
_cell.length_c   1.000
_cell.angle_alpha   90.00
_cell.angle_beta   90.00
_cell.angle_gamma   90.00
#
_symmetry.space_group_name_H-M   'P 1'
#
loop_
_entity.id
_entity.type
_entity.pdbx_description
1 polymer ?
#
loop_
_entity_poly.entity_id
_entity_poly.type
_entity_poly.pdbx_seq_one_letter_code
_entity_poly.pdbx_strand_id
1 'polypeptide(L)' 'MTHVINQGMAMYWGTSRWSPMEIMEAYSVARQFNQIPPICEQSEYHMFQREKVEVQLPELFHKI' A
#
# COMPACT_ATOMS: atom_id res chain seq x y z
N MET A 1 -11.83 3.24 -0.38
CA MET A 1 -11.00 4.45 -0.57
C MET A 1 -11.25 5.16 -1.88
N THR A 2 -11.36 4.44 -3.00
CA THR A 2 -11.62 5.02 -4.34
C THR A 2 -12.76 6.04 -4.39
N HIS A 3 -13.89 5.78 -3.71
CA HIS A 3 -15.02 6.72 -3.69
C HIS A 3 -14.63 8.10 -3.14
N VAL A 4 -13.93 8.17 -2.01
CA VAL A 4 -13.58 9.47 -1.40
C VAL A 4 -12.57 10.25 -2.24
N ILE A 5 -11.72 9.55 -3.00
CA ILE A 5 -10.79 10.16 -3.93
C ILE A 5 -11.53 10.74 -5.14
N ASN A 6 -12.48 9.97 -5.71
CA ASN A 6 -13.30 10.44 -6.83
C ASN A 6 -14.17 11.66 -6.47
N GLN A 7 -14.53 11.80 -5.19
CA GLN A 7 -15.26 12.98 -4.67
C GLN A 7 -14.35 14.16 -4.34
N GLY A 8 -13.03 14.06 -4.55
CA GLY A 8 -12.07 15.11 -4.25
C GLY A 8 -11.83 15.36 -2.76
N MET A 9 -12.26 14.45 -1.87
CA MET A 9 -12.03 14.58 -0.43
C MET A 9 -10.62 14.18 -0.02
N ALA A 10 -9.92 13.39 -0.85
CA ALA A 10 -8.53 13.02 -0.70
C ALA A 10 -7.89 12.90 -2.10
N MET A 11 -6.58 13.17 -2.21
CA MET A 11 -5.87 13.01 -3.49
C MET A 11 -5.47 11.54 -3.74
N TYR A 12 -5.07 10.84 -2.68
CA TYR A 12 -4.59 9.46 -2.72
C TYR A 12 -4.96 8.72 -1.43
N TRP A 13 -4.66 7.43 -1.38
CA TRP A 13 -4.73 6.64 -0.16
C TRP A 13 -3.52 5.73 -0.02
N GLY A 14 -3.29 5.28 1.20
CA GLY A 14 -2.23 4.34 1.55
C GLY A 14 -2.67 3.46 2.70
N THR A 15 -1.82 2.51 3.04
CA THR A 15 -2.01 1.54 4.11
C THR A 15 -1.06 1.84 5.27
N SER A 16 -1.33 1.27 6.45
CA SER A 16 -0.47 1.42 7.62
C SER A 16 -0.55 0.17 8.46
N ARG A 17 0.62 -0.43 8.75
CA ARG A 17 0.77 -1.72 9.45
C ARG A 17 0.18 -2.92 8.69
N TRP A 18 0.07 -2.83 7.37
CA TRP A 18 -0.40 -3.95 6.55
C TRP A 18 0.76 -4.88 6.18
N SER A 19 0.50 -6.18 6.11
CA SER A 19 1.46 -7.14 5.57
C SER A 19 1.64 -6.93 4.06
N PRO A 20 2.78 -7.35 3.47
CA PRO A 20 2.98 -7.28 2.02
C PRO A 20 1.90 -8.02 1.23
N MET A 21 1.35 -9.09 1.80
CA MET A 21 0.28 -9.88 1.19
C MET A 21 -1.03 -9.08 1.10
N GLU A 22 -1.43 -8.39 2.17
CA GLU A 22 -2.64 -7.56 2.18
C GLU A 22 -2.52 -6.37 1.23
N ILE A 23 -1.32 -5.77 1.11
CA ILE A 23 -1.08 -4.68 0.15
C ILE A 23 -1.21 -5.20 -1.29
N MET A 24 -0.64 -6.38 -1.57
CA MET A 24 -0.75 -7.02 -2.88
C MET A 24 -2.19 -7.40 -3.22
N GLU A 25 -2.97 -7.87 -2.24
CA GLU A 25 -4.39 -8.14 -2.39
C GLU A 25 -5.17 -6.87 -2.75
N ALA A 26 -4.95 -5.77 -2.01
CA ALA A 26 -5.56 -4.48 -2.31
C ALA A 26 -5.21 -4.00 -3.72
N TYR A 27 -3.97 -4.19 -4.17
CA TYR A 27 -3.55 -3.85 -5.52
C TYR A 27 -4.22 -4.74 -6.57
N SER A 28 -4.36 -6.04 -6.30
CA SER A 28 -5.00 -7.01 -7.19
C SER A 28 -6.48 -6.69 -7.39
N VAL A 29 -7.21 -6.40 -6.31
CA VAL A 29 -8.60 -5.94 -6.35
C VAL A 29 -8.71 -4.63 -7.12
N ALA A 30 -7.81 -3.68 -6.87
CA ALA A 30 -7.82 -2.40 -7.57
C ALA A 30 -7.63 -2.56 -9.08
N ARG A 31 -6.72 -3.43 -9.51
CA ARG A 31 -6.51 -3.75 -10.94
C ARG A 31 -7.70 -4.48 -11.55
N GLN A 32 -8.28 -5.46 -10.85
CA GLN A 32 -9.41 -6.25 -11.35
C GLN A 32 -10.66 -5.40 -11.60
N PHE A 33 -10.95 -4.45 -10.71
CA PHE A 33 -12.17 -3.65 -10.74
C PHE A 33 -11.96 -2.20 -11.18
N ASN A 34 -10.80 -1.88 -11.78
CA ASN A 34 -10.43 -0.54 -12.20
C ASN A 34 -10.61 0.53 -11.10
N GLN A 35 -10.20 0.18 -9.89
CA GLN A 35 -10.17 1.08 -8.74
C GLN A 35 -8.77 1.67 -8.53
N ILE A 36 -8.67 2.67 -7.67
CA ILE A 36 -7.40 3.35 -7.38
C ILE A 36 -6.62 2.52 -6.35
N PRO A 37 -5.40 2.02 -6.67
CA PRO A 37 -4.57 1.28 -5.71
C PRO A 37 -3.95 2.20 -4.64
N PRO A 38 -3.48 1.65 -3.50
CA PRO A 38 -2.75 2.43 -2.51
C PRO A 38 -1.37 2.82 -3.06
N ILE A 39 -0.89 4.03 -2.73
CA ILE A 39 0.41 4.55 -3.22
C ILE A 39 1.55 4.45 -2.20
N CYS A 40 1.23 4.15 -0.94
CA CYS A 40 2.19 4.15 0.16
C CYS A 40 1.75 3.17 1.25
N GLU A 41 2.73 2.53 1.90
CA GLU A 41 2.57 1.82 3.17
C GLU A 41 3.36 2.57 4.24
N GLN A 42 2.66 3.06 5.26
CA GLN A 42 3.29 3.68 6.41
C GLN A 42 3.77 2.59 7.38
N SER A 43 5.06 2.27 7.32
CA SER A 43 5.69 1.26 8.17
C SER A 43 6.51 1.86 9.30
N GLU A 44 6.52 1.18 10.44
CA GLU A 44 7.45 1.46 11.54
C GLU A 44 8.87 1.11 11.12
N TYR A 45 9.79 2.04 11.36
CA TYR A 45 11.19 1.87 10.99
C TYR A 45 12.14 2.58 11.96
N HIS A 46 13.00 1.82 12.61
CA HIS A 46 14.05 2.29 13.51
C HIS A 46 15.09 1.19 13.76
N MET A 47 16.17 1.44 14.50
CA MET A 47 17.27 0.48 14.68
C MET A 47 16.82 -0.92 15.15
N PHE A 48 15.78 -0.98 16.00
CA PHE A 48 15.21 -2.25 16.49
C PHE A 48 14.10 -2.86 15.62
N GLN A 49 13.65 -2.18 14.57
CA GLN A 49 12.59 -2.64 13.68
C GLN A 49 12.90 -2.23 12.24
N ARG A 50 13.46 -3.18 11.47
CA ARG A 50 14.07 -2.91 10.15
C ARG A 50 13.56 -3.84 9.06
N GLU A 51 13.17 -5.06 9.42
CA GLU A 51 12.86 -6.15 8.50
C GLU A 51 11.82 -5.76 7.44
N LYS A 52 10.68 -5.22 7.86
CA LYS A 52 9.59 -4.87 6.94
C LYS A 52 10.02 -3.85 5.88
N VAL A 53 10.72 -2.80 6.28
CA VAL A 53 11.10 -1.70 5.38
C VAL A 53 12.29 -2.06 4.50
N GLU A 54 13.26 -2.82 5.02
CA GLU A 54 14.48 -3.15 4.26
C GLU A 54 14.33 -4.39 3.39
N VAL A 55 13.46 -5.33 3.75
CA VAL A 55 13.32 -6.61 3.04
C VAL A 55 11.99 -6.68 2.29
N GLN A 56 10.88 -6.47 3.00
CA GLN A 56 9.56 -6.77 2.45
C GLN A 56 9.04 -5.67 1.50
N LEU A 57 9.20 -4.39 1.87
CA LEU A 57 8.73 -3.27 1.05
C LEU A 57 9.45 -3.16 -0.31
N PRO A 58 10.79 -3.31 -0.41
CA PRO A 58 11.46 -3.27 -1.70
C PRO A 58 10.97 -4.40 -2.60
N GLU A 59 10.87 -5.63 -2.10
CA GLU A 59 10.36 -6.75 -2.90
C GLU A 59 8.94 -6.49 -3.40
N LEU A 60 8.07 -5.95 -2.54
CA LEU A 60 6.71 -5.56 -2.92
C LEU A 60 6.73 -4.52 -4.04
N PHE A 61 7.44 -3.40 -3.88
CA PHE A 61 7.45 -2.31 -4.87
C PHE A 61 8.07 -2.69 -6.22
N HIS A 62 8.89 -3.74 -6.29
CA HIS A 62 9.38 -4.27 -7.58
C HIS A 62 8.35 -5.15 -8.30
N LYS A 63 7.31 -5.64 -7.61
CA LYS A 63 6.28 -6.55 -8.17
C LYS A 63 5.01 -5.85 -8.66
N ILE A 64 4.79 -4.58 -8.30
CA ILE A 64 3.58 -3.78 -8.61
C ILE A 64 3.84 -2.67 -9.60
#